data_AF-A0A0G1WK21-F1
#
_entry.id   AF-A0A0G1WK21-F1
#
_cell.length_a   1.000
_cell.length_b   1.000
_cell.length_c   1.000
_cell.angle_alpha   90.00
_cell.angle_beta   90.00
_cell.angle_gamma   90.00
#
_symmetry.space_group_name_H-M   'P 1'
#
loop_
_entity.id
_entity.type
_entity.pdbx_description
1 polymer ?
#
loop_
_entity_poly.entity_id
_entity_poly.type
_entity_poly.pdbx_seq_one_letter_code
_entity_poly.pdbx_strand_id
1 'polypeptide(L)'
;MYGGLFFATFWAGMALYRIVNRGSLRDPALWRVFIICGIGVAAALLYWGSMYLVYGNDTLTSGLSLSIGNGKVSIDDTSGGIKYSFGDFWNAPQSSHIDQATGLGAAMVVLVICGVLLAMLKAREICKKEWIVISLVWLATSIVYIHGNRIAPHLLIGAHRFWPWLSVTVVLIAGFAVMTLINSVKSWHAKSAIIIVVLVWIAFTAGYPKYVVQTSQWPPGVSWTAAEEISGYAAMRQTIPKNSRVFPMCNFDRNVIGFGMRSDAWDPDVVSFRNTIANATAEEIFSFLRQHEYAYVTLDATCIRTIGENATVELAQRLSASQRMTQVISAPGFLLAQVR
;
A
#
# COMPACT_ATOMS: atom_id res chain seq x y z
N MET A 1 -10.48 3.65 0.63
CA MET A 1 -11.18 4.59 -0.27
C MET A 1 -10.90 4.34 -1.76
N TYR A 2 -9.66 4.40 -2.25
CA TYR A 2 -9.32 4.31 -3.69
C TYR A 2 -9.89 3.09 -4.43
N GLY A 3 -9.90 1.92 -3.79
CA GLY A 3 -10.50 0.72 -4.39
C GLY A 3 -12.01 0.85 -4.63
N GLY A 4 -12.73 1.57 -3.77
CA GLY A 4 -14.17 1.81 -3.94
C GLY A 4 -14.47 2.69 -5.16
N LEU A 5 -13.71 3.78 -5.33
CA LEU A 5 -13.83 4.66 -6.51
C LEU A 5 -13.48 3.89 -7.80
N PHE A 6 -12.40 3.10 -7.77
CA PHE A 6 -12.02 2.25 -8.88
C PHE A 6 -13.17 1.32 -9.29
N PHE A 7 -13.72 0.55 -8.36
CA PHE A 7 -14.82 -0.35 -8.67
C PHE A 7 -16.06 0.39 -9.14
N ALA A 8 -16.40 1.54 -8.55
CA ALA A 8 -17.51 2.36 -9.03
C ALA A 8 -17.33 2.76 -10.50
N THR A 9 -16.15 3.26 -10.88
CA THR A 9 -15.85 3.64 -12.27
C THR A 9 -15.83 2.45 -13.23
N PHE A 10 -15.22 1.33 -12.83
CA PHE A 10 -15.22 0.08 -13.59
C PHE A 10 -16.65 -0.42 -13.86
N TRP A 11 -17.48 -0.46 -12.82
CA TRP A 11 -18.86 -0.95 -12.93
C TRP A 11 -19.76 0.00 -13.71
N ALA A 12 -19.55 1.31 -13.61
CA ALA A 12 -20.23 2.29 -14.47
C ALA A 12 -19.91 2.02 -15.96
N GLY A 13 -18.65 1.73 -16.29
CA GLY A 13 -18.25 1.33 -17.64
C GLY A 13 -18.92 0.03 -18.10
N MET A 14 -19.00 -0.96 -17.23
CA MET A 14 -19.69 -2.23 -17.52
C MET A 14 -21.20 -2.06 -17.72
N ALA A 15 -21.84 -1.19 -16.95
CA ALA A 15 -23.24 -0.87 -17.10
C ALA A 15 -23.51 -0.18 -18.44
N LEU A 16 -22.71 0.83 -18.79
CA LEU A 16 -22.79 1.51 -20.07
C LEU A 16 -22.64 0.53 -21.25
N TYR A 17 -21.64 -0.36 -21.18
CA TYR A 17 -21.44 -1.40 -22.18
C TYR A 17 -22.69 -2.29 -22.35
N ARG A 18 -23.30 -2.75 -21.25
CA ARG A 18 -24.50 -3.59 -21.32
C ARG A 18 -25.71 -2.85 -21.87
N ILE A 19 -25.89 -1.57 -21.53
CA ILE A 19 -26.96 -0.72 -22.08
C ILE A 19 -26.81 -0.60 -23.60
N VAL A 20 -25.60 -0.29 -24.07
CA VAL A 20 -25.31 -0.12 -25.50
C VAL A 20 -25.50 -1.43 -26.27
N ASN A 21 -25.03 -2.56 -25.74
CA ASN A 21 -25.00 -3.82 -26.48
C ASN A 21 -26.30 -4.63 -26.40
N ARG A 22 -27.07 -4.54 -25.31
CA ARG A 22 -28.33 -5.29 -25.13
C ARG A 22 -29.59 -4.43 -25.25
N GLY A 23 -29.46 -3.11 -25.38
CA GLY A 23 -30.59 -2.18 -25.59
C GLY A 23 -31.60 -2.16 -24.45
N SER A 24 -31.28 -2.69 -23.27
CA SER A 24 -32.24 -2.81 -22.18
C SER A 24 -31.61 -2.72 -20.80
N LEU A 25 -32.05 -1.72 -20.03
CA LEU A 25 -31.81 -1.60 -18.59
C LEU A 25 -32.55 -2.68 -17.77
N ARG A 26 -33.43 -3.47 -18.40
CA ARG A 26 -34.22 -4.50 -17.72
C ARG A 26 -33.52 -5.86 -17.62
N ASP A 27 -32.25 -5.97 -18.02
CA ASP A 27 -31.51 -7.22 -17.87
C ASP A 27 -31.33 -7.53 -16.36
N PRO A 28 -31.94 -8.61 -15.82
CA PRO A 28 -31.82 -8.96 -14.41
C PRO A 28 -30.37 -9.23 -13.99
N ALA A 29 -29.50 -9.64 -14.91
CA ALA A 29 -28.08 -9.81 -14.63
C ALA A 29 -27.35 -8.48 -14.40
N LEU A 30 -27.81 -7.38 -15.02
CA LEU A 30 -27.30 -6.04 -14.78
C LEU A 30 -27.70 -5.54 -13.38
N TRP A 31 -28.94 -5.79 -12.98
CA TRP A 31 -29.42 -5.45 -11.64
C TRP A 31 -28.68 -6.20 -10.53
N ARG A 32 -28.36 -7.49 -10.72
CA ARG A 32 -27.53 -8.25 -9.78
C ARG A 32 -26.16 -7.58 -9.57
N VAL A 33 -25.54 -7.11 -10.65
CA VAL A 33 -24.27 -6.38 -10.58
C VAL A 33 -24.44 -5.09 -9.78
N PHE A 34 -25.42 -4.25 -10.11
CA PHE A 34 -25.66 -3.01 -9.38
C PHE A 34 -25.96 -3.22 -7.90
N ILE A 35 -26.71 -4.27 -7.54
CA ILE A 35 -26.99 -4.63 -6.15
C ILE A 35 -25.70 -5.02 -5.44
N ILE A 36 -24.86 -5.88 -6.03
CA ILE A 36 -23.58 -6.27 -5.45
C ILE A 36 -22.67 -5.05 -5.25
N CYS A 37 -22.64 -4.14 -6.22
CA CYS A 37 -21.89 -2.88 -6.12
C CYS A 37 -22.44 -1.99 -5.01
N GLY A 38 -23.77 -1.84 -4.94
CA GLY A 38 -24.46 -1.07 -3.91
C GLY A 38 -24.14 -1.61 -2.52
N ILE A 39 -24.14 -2.93 -2.34
CA ILE A 39 -23.73 -3.60 -1.09
C ILE A 39 -22.26 -3.30 -0.79
N GLY A 40 -21.37 -3.39 -1.78
CA GLY A 40 -19.94 -3.09 -1.59
C GLY A 40 -19.69 -1.62 -1.18
N VAL A 41 -20.38 -0.68 -1.82
CA VAL A 41 -20.31 0.75 -1.46
C VAL A 41 -20.91 0.99 -0.09
N ALA A 42 -22.07 0.40 0.22
CA ALA A 42 -22.70 0.52 1.53
C ALA A 42 -21.80 -0.05 2.65
N ALA A 43 -21.19 -1.23 2.44
CA ALA A 43 -20.24 -1.81 3.38
C ALA A 43 -19.00 -0.93 3.56
N ALA A 44 -18.47 -0.36 2.48
CA ALA A 44 -17.37 0.60 2.56
C ALA A 44 -17.77 1.86 3.32
N LEU A 45 -18.96 2.42 3.08
CA LEU A 45 -19.48 3.59 3.78
C LEU A 45 -19.78 3.30 5.26
N LEU A 46 -20.25 2.10 5.60
CA LEU A 46 -20.45 1.70 7.00
C LEU A 46 -19.11 1.62 7.74
N TYR A 47 -18.10 1.02 7.11
CA TYR A 47 -16.76 0.95 7.70
C TYR A 47 -16.10 2.34 7.80
N TRP A 48 -15.98 3.08 6.69
CA TRP A 48 -15.30 4.37 6.69
C TRP A 48 -16.11 5.46 7.41
N GLY A 49 -17.44 5.41 7.33
CA GLY A 49 -18.34 6.32 8.03
C GLY A 49 -18.29 6.13 9.54
N SER A 50 -18.27 4.89 10.04
CA SER A 50 -18.10 4.66 11.48
C SER A 50 -16.73 5.14 11.97
N MET A 51 -15.67 4.89 11.20
CA MET A 51 -14.35 5.46 11.49
C MET A 51 -14.39 6.99 11.55
N TYR A 52 -15.05 7.64 10.58
CA TYR A 52 -15.21 9.10 10.54
C TYR A 52 -15.93 9.67 11.76
N LEU A 53 -16.99 8.99 12.22
CA LEU A 53 -17.73 9.40 13.40
C LEU A 53 -16.91 9.25 14.69
N VAL A 54 -16.05 8.24 14.78
CA VAL A 54 -15.26 7.96 15.99
C VAL A 54 -14.00 8.84 16.07
N TYR A 55 -13.27 8.98 14.97
CA TYR A 55 -11.93 9.59 14.98
C TYR A 55 -11.90 11.05 14.48
N GLY A 56 -13.03 11.57 14.01
CA GLY A 56 -13.15 12.93 13.50
C GLY A 56 -12.47 13.15 12.15
N ASN A 57 -12.72 14.31 11.56
CA ASN A 57 -12.24 14.66 10.22
C ASN A 57 -10.71 14.78 10.16
N ASP A 58 -10.09 15.40 11.16
CA ASP A 58 -8.68 15.80 11.09
C ASP A 58 -7.73 14.59 11.18
N THR A 59 -8.04 13.60 12.02
CA THR A 59 -7.27 12.35 12.14
C THR A 59 -7.38 11.48 10.88
N LEU A 60 -8.57 11.44 10.26
CA LEU A 60 -8.80 10.63 9.07
C LEU A 60 -8.31 11.29 7.80
N THR A 61 -8.50 12.60 7.63
CA THR A 61 -8.05 13.32 6.43
C THR A 61 -6.53 13.44 6.37
N SER A 62 -5.85 13.59 7.52
CA SER A 62 -4.39 13.54 7.61
C SER A 62 -3.82 12.16 7.23
N GLY A 63 -4.49 11.06 7.61
CA GLY A 63 -4.13 9.70 7.19
C GLY A 63 -4.59 9.33 5.76
N LEU A 64 -5.61 10.00 5.22
CA LEU A 64 -6.16 9.76 3.89
C LEU A 64 -5.45 10.56 2.78
N SER A 65 -4.48 11.41 3.12
CA SER A 65 -3.75 12.29 2.17
C SER A 65 -4.66 13.20 1.31
N LEU A 66 -5.94 13.32 1.66
CA LEU A 66 -6.91 14.19 0.99
C LEU A 66 -6.76 15.62 1.51
N SER A 67 -5.61 16.25 1.27
CA SER A 67 -5.47 17.68 1.47
C SER A 67 -6.03 18.40 0.23
N ILE A 68 -7.32 18.73 0.27
CA ILE A 68 -7.92 19.70 -0.67
C ILE A 68 -7.54 21.10 -0.16
N GLY A 69 -6.27 21.47 -0.30
CA GLY A 69 -5.73 22.71 0.24
C GLY A 69 -4.22 22.78 0.08
N ASN A 70 -3.69 23.99 -0.04
CA ASN A 70 -2.29 24.25 -0.37
C ASN A 70 -1.30 23.62 0.61
N GLY A 71 -0.83 22.42 0.26
CA GLY A 71 0.58 22.08 0.29
C GLY A 71 1.23 21.94 1.66
N LYS A 72 0.91 20.84 2.36
CA LYS A 72 1.97 20.04 2.99
C LYS A 72 1.81 18.60 2.52
N VAL A 73 2.51 18.30 1.42
CA VAL A 73 2.77 16.91 1.02
C VAL A 73 3.51 16.30 2.21
N SER A 74 2.88 15.42 2.97
CA SER A 74 3.58 14.68 4.00
C SER A 74 4.61 13.82 3.28
N ILE A 75 5.88 14.09 3.55
CA ILE A 75 7.02 13.36 2.99
C ILE A 75 7.01 11.89 3.46
N ASP A 76 6.15 11.56 4.43
CA ASP A 76 6.00 10.23 5.01
C ASP A 76 5.04 9.29 4.26
N ASP A 77 4.22 9.76 3.32
CA ASP A 77 3.47 8.84 2.44
C ASP A 77 4.37 8.48 1.25
N THR A 78 4.88 7.25 1.24
CA THR A 78 5.81 6.62 0.27
C THR A 78 5.36 6.64 -1.19
N SER A 79 4.27 7.36 -1.50
CA SER A 79 3.35 6.92 -2.52
C SER A 79 2.38 8.01 -3.04
N GLY A 80 2.18 9.08 -2.27
CA GLY A 80 1.10 10.06 -2.50
C GLY A 80 1.28 10.97 -3.72
N GLY A 81 2.51 11.21 -4.15
CA GLY A 81 2.81 12.20 -5.21
C GLY A 81 3.44 11.64 -6.49
N ILE A 82 3.69 10.33 -6.57
CA ILE A 82 4.43 9.75 -7.70
C ILE A 82 3.61 9.93 -8.98
N LYS A 83 4.25 10.48 -10.03
CA LYS A 83 3.65 10.68 -11.35
C LYS A 83 4.28 9.71 -12.34
N TYR A 84 3.50 8.74 -12.80
CA TYR A 84 3.93 7.79 -13.82
C TYR A 84 3.78 8.37 -15.24
N SER A 85 4.70 7.96 -16.11
CA SER A 85 4.75 8.17 -17.55
C SER A 85 4.48 6.84 -18.27
N PHE A 86 4.22 6.89 -19.58
CA PHE A 86 4.10 5.66 -20.37
C PHE A 86 5.41 4.87 -20.43
N GLY A 87 6.57 5.54 -20.31
CA GLY A 87 7.87 4.89 -20.26
C GLY A 87 8.02 3.93 -19.07
N ASP A 88 7.35 4.22 -17.96
CA ASP A 88 7.39 3.40 -16.75
C ASP A 88 6.70 2.05 -16.92
N PHE A 89 5.88 1.85 -17.97
CA PHE A 89 5.29 0.54 -18.30
C PHE A 89 6.26 -0.34 -19.08
N TRP A 90 7.05 0.25 -19.97
CA TRP A 90 7.96 -0.46 -20.88
C TRP A 90 9.16 -1.08 -20.16
N ASN A 91 9.64 -0.41 -19.12
CA ASN A 91 10.85 -0.81 -18.42
C ASN A 91 10.49 -1.33 -17.03
N ALA A 92 10.75 -2.61 -16.78
CA ALA A 92 10.73 -3.17 -15.43
C ALA A 92 12.08 -2.81 -14.76
N PRO A 93 12.10 -1.93 -13.74
CA PRO A 93 13.36 -1.51 -13.14
C PRO A 93 13.96 -2.64 -12.29
N GLN A 94 15.29 -2.73 -12.27
CA GLN A 94 16.03 -3.67 -11.41
C GLN A 94 16.20 -3.16 -9.97
N SER A 95 15.86 -1.89 -9.74
CA SER A 95 15.77 -1.26 -8.41
C SER A 95 14.38 -0.63 -8.29
N SER A 96 13.60 -1.05 -7.30
CA SER A 96 12.25 -0.52 -7.08
C SER A 96 11.98 -0.37 -5.59
N HIS A 97 10.75 -0.03 -5.20
CA HIS A 97 10.32 -0.13 -3.81
C HIS A 97 9.79 -1.54 -3.54
N ILE A 98 10.01 -2.04 -2.31
CA ILE A 98 9.63 -3.41 -1.91
C ILE A 98 8.13 -3.70 -2.14
N ASP A 99 7.30 -2.68 -1.94
CA ASP A 99 5.83 -2.74 -2.03
C ASP A 99 5.30 -2.33 -3.41
N GLN A 100 6.16 -1.91 -4.35
CA GLN A 100 5.74 -1.27 -5.60
C GLN A 100 6.61 -1.69 -6.79
N ALA A 101 6.61 -2.98 -7.15
CA ALA A 101 7.26 -3.43 -8.37
C ALA A 101 6.56 -2.87 -9.63
N THR A 102 7.00 -1.69 -10.07
CA THR A 102 6.53 -1.01 -11.28
C THR A 102 7.08 -1.67 -12.55
N GLY A 103 6.56 -1.26 -13.71
CA GLY A 103 6.98 -1.79 -15.01
C GLY A 103 6.40 -3.15 -15.35
N LEU A 104 5.90 -3.26 -16.58
CA LEU A 104 5.41 -4.51 -17.15
C LEU A 104 6.50 -5.24 -17.92
N GLY A 105 7.46 -4.50 -18.48
CA GLY A 105 8.47 -5.00 -19.41
C GLY A 105 7.98 -4.96 -20.86
N ALA A 106 8.91 -4.72 -21.79
CA ALA A 106 8.59 -4.49 -23.20
C ALA A 106 7.78 -5.63 -23.83
N ALA A 107 8.09 -6.89 -23.52
CA ALA A 107 7.35 -8.03 -24.06
C ALA A 107 5.87 -7.98 -23.66
N MET A 108 5.58 -7.72 -22.37
CA MET A 108 4.20 -7.64 -21.88
C MET A 108 3.46 -6.44 -22.46
N VAL A 109 4.11 -5.29 -22.57
CA VAL A 109 3.49 -4.10 -23.20
C VAL A 109 3.12 -4.38 -24.65
N VAL A 110 4.03 -4.97 -25.44
CA VAL A 110 3.75 -5.32 -26.84
C VAL A 110 2.62 -6.33 -26.94
N LEU A 111 2.62 -7.39 -26.12
CA LEU A 111 1.54 -8.38 -26.11
C LEU A 111 0.18 -7.78 -25.75
N VAL A 112 0.14 -6.86 -24.79
CA VAL A 112 -1.10 -6.14 -24.44
C VAL A 112 -1.56 -5.26 -25.59
N ILE A 113 -0.67 -4.48 -26.23
CA ILE A 113 -1.02 -3.66 -27.39
C ILE A 113 -1.58 -4.55 -28.52
N CYS A 114 -0.91 -5.66 -28.84
CA CYS A 114 -1.41 -6.63 -29.81
C CYS A 114 -2.77 -7.20 -29.41
N GLY A 115 -2.98 -7.53 -28.13
CA GLY A 115 -4.25 -8.03 -27.61
C GLY A 115 -5.39 -7.02 -27.75
N VAL A 116 -5.12 -5.74 -27.45
CA VAL A 116 -6.08 -4.64 -27.63
C VAL A 116 -6.39 -4.44 -29.12
N LEU A 117 -5.38 -4.39 -29.99
CA LEU A 117 -5.59 -4.23 -31.44
C LEU A 117 -6.38 -5.39 -32.03
N LEU A 118 -6.04 -6.64 -31.69
CA LEU A 118 -6.80 -7.82 -32.08
C LEU A 118 -8.24 -7.76 -31.55
N ALA A 119 -8.42 -7.23 -30.33
CA ALA A 119 -9.74 -7.07 -29.76
C ALA A 119 -10.60 -6.05 -30.53
N MET A 120 -9.99 -4.96 -30.99
CA MET A 120 -10.65 -3.94 -31.80
C MET A 120 -10.97 -4.45 -33.21
N LEU A 121 -10.03 -5.15 -33.86
CA LEU A 121 -10.24 -5.73 -35.19
C LEU A 121 -11.37 -6.76 -35.21
N LYS A 122 -11.56 -7.49 -34.10
CA LYS A 122 -12.64 -8.47 -33.91
C LYS A 122 -13.75 -7.95 -33.01
N ALA A 123 -13.96 -6.63 -32.94
CA ALA A 123 -14.90 -6.01 -31.99
C ALA A 123 -16.29 -6.66 -32.01
N ARG A 124 -16.84 -6.97 -33.19
CA ARG A 124 -18.17 -7.60 -33.32
C ARG A 124 -18.24 -8.99 -32.68
N GLU A 125 -17.20 -9.79 -32.81
CA GLU A 125 -17.13 -11.13 -32.19
C GLU A 125 -16.85 -11.04 -30.70
N ILE A 126 -16.06 -10.05 -30.29
CA ILE A 126 -15.55 -9.88 -28.93
C ILE A 126 -16.57 -9.22 -28.02
N CYS A 127 -17.44 -8.36 -28.54
CA CYS A 127 -18.63 -7.91 -27.83
C CYS A 127 -19.59 -9.06 -27.46
N LYS A 128 -19.37 -10.28 -27.96
CA LYS A 128 -20.09 -11.48 -27.49
C LYS A 128 -19.36 -12.19 -26.33
N LYS A 129 -18.09 -11.89 -26.12
CA LYS A 129 -17.23 -12.46 -25.07
C LYS A 129 -17.07 -11.46 -23.93
N GLU A 130 -18.03 -11.46 -22.99
CA GLU A 130 -18.11 -10.49 -21.90
C GLU A 130 -16.80 -10.34 -21.11
N TRP A 131 -16.05 -11.43 -20.90
CA TRP A 131 -14.79 -11.40 -20.15
C TRP A 131 -13.69 -10.55 -20.81
N ILE A 132 -13.65 -10.47 -22.15
CA ILE A 132 -12.67 -9.63 -22.86
C ILE A 132 -13.03 -8.16 -22.65
N VAL A 133 -14.31 -7.82 -22.78
CA VAL A 133 -14.78 -6.45 -22.55
C VAL A 133 -14.54 -6.02 -21.11
N ILE A 134 -14.84 -6.89 -20.14
CA ILE A 134 -14.51 -6.69 -18.72
C ILE A 134 -13.01 -6.39 -18.55
N SER A 135 -12.16 -7.20 -19.17
CA SER A 135 -10.71 -7.04 -19.07
C SER A 135 -10.23 -5.72 -19.70
N LEU A 136 -10.82 -5.29 -20.82
CA LEU A 136 -10.49 -4.03 -21.49
C LEU A 136 -10.94 -2.81 -20.69
N VAL A 137 -12.16 -2.82 -20.13
CA VAL A 137 -12.65 -1.74 -19.27
C VAL A 137 -11.77 -1.64 -18.02
N TRP A 138 -11.49 -2.76 -17.36
CA TRP A 138 -10.60 -2.80 -16.20
C TRP A 138 -9.20 -2.30 -16.55
N LEU A 139 -8.63 -2.73 -17.68
CA LEU A 139 -7.32 -2.28 -18.17
C LEU A 139 -7.30 -0.75 -18.32
N ALA A 140 -8.30 -0.19 -19.01
CA ALA A 140 -8.43 1.26 -19.21
C ALA A 140 -8.56 2.01 -17.89
N THR A 141 -9.43 1.53 -16.98
CA THR A 141 -9.58 2.12 -15.64
C THR A 141 -8.25 2.07 -14.88
N SER A 142 -7.54 0.95 -14.89
CA SER A 142 -6.26 0.82 -14.18
C SER A 142 -5.22 1.82 -14.71
N ILE A 143 -5.11 1.99 -16.02
CA ILE A 143 -4.19 2.97 -16.64
C ILE A 143 -4.57 4.41 -16.21
N VAL A 144 -5.85 4.76 -16.22
CA VAL A 144 -6.32 6.08 -15.77
C VAL A 144 -5.92 6.35 -14.32
N TYR A 145 -6.10 5.37 -13.43
CA TYR A 145 -5.77 5.52 -12.01
C TYR A 145 -4.27 5.52 -11.72
N ILE A 146 -3.47 4.76 -12.47
CA ILE A 146 -2.00 4.85 -12.41
C ILE A 146 -1.54 6.26 -12.84
N HIS A 147 -2.21 6.88 -13.82
CA HIS A 147 -1.95 8.27 -14.18
C HIS A 147 -2.74 9.30 -13.35
N GLY A 148 -3.43 8.87 -12.28
CA GLY A 148 -4.33 9.72 -11.50
C GLY A 148 -3.64 10.96 -10.94
N ASN A 149 -2.42 10.82 -10.42
CA ASN A 149 -1.61 11.94 -9.93
C ASN A 149 -1.15 12.93 -11.01
N ARG A 150 -1.18 12.51 -12.29
CA ARG A 150 -0.88 13.39 -13.42
C ARG A 150 -2.15 14.08 -13.93
N ILE A 151 -3.27 13.37 -13.97
CA ILE A 151 -4.55 13.86 -14.50
C ILE A 151 -5.26 14.77 -13.49
N ALA A 152 -5.30 14.36 -12.23
CA ALA A 152 -5.95 15.07 -11.13
C ALA A 152 -5.00 15.14 -9.93
N PRO A 153 -3.94 15.96 -10.00
CA PRO A 153 -2.90 16.03 -8.96
C PRO A 153 -3.45 16.42 -7.58
N HIS A 154 -4.59 17.12 -7.54
CA HIS A 154 -5.25 17.53 -6.30
C HIS A 154 -5.98 16.38 -5.59
N LEU A 155 -6.23 15.25 -6.27
CA LEU A 155 -6.89 14.08 -5.66
C LEU A 155 -5.90 13.10 -5.02
N LEU A 156 -4.59 13.26 -5.28
CA LEU A 156 -3.51 12.37 -4.81
C LEU A 156 -3.96 10.90 -4.85
N ILE A 157 -4.42 10.48 -6.02
CA ILE A 157 -4.90 9.12 -6.25
C ILE A 157 -3.66 8.24 -6.10
N GLY A 158 -3.59 7.43 -5.05
CA GLY A 158 -2.45 6.55 -4.72
C GLY A 158 -2.07 5.61 -5.86
N ALA A 159 -1.39 6.16 -6.86
CA ALA A 159 -1.27 5.62 -8.21
C ALA A 159 -0.52 4.29 -8.21
N HIS A 160 0.47 4.19 -7.32
CA HIS A 160 1.25 2.98 -7.07
C HIS A 160 0.38 1.75 -6.71
N ARG A 161 -0.76 1.94 -6.01
CA ARG A 161 -1.63 0.82 -5.58
C ARG A 161 -2.38 0.15 -6.72
N PHE A 162 -2.40 0.78 -7.89
CA PHE A 162 -3.12 0.27 -9.05
C PHE A 162 -2.28 -0.65 -9.94
N TRP A 163 -0.96 -0.72 -9.74
CA TRP A 163 -0.10 -1.67 -10.46
C TRP A 163 -0.49 -3.14 -10.26
N PRO A 164 -0.79 -3.63 -9.03
CA PRO A 164 -1.30 -4.99 -8.85
C PRO A 164 -2.63 -5.23 -9.58
N TRP A 165 -3.50 -4.22 -9.63
CA TRP A 165 -4.83 -4.32 -10.24
C TRP A 165 -4.73 -4.36 -11.76
N LEU A 166 -3.79 -3.60 -12.33
CA LEU A 166 -3.42 -3.65 -13.73
C LEU A 166 -2.91 -5.05 -14.13
N SER A 167 -2.11 -5.70 -13.28
CA SER A 167 -1.44 -6.97 -13.61
C SER A 167 -2.42 -8.08 -14.05
N VAL A 168 -3.58 -8.17 -13.39
CA VAL A 168 -4.64 -9.15 -13.71
C VAL A 168 -5.09 -8.98 -15.16
N THR A 169 -5.42 -7.76 -15.56
CA THR A 169 -5.89 -7.46 -16.92
C THR A 169 -4.81 -7.60 -17.97
N VAL A 170 -3.58 -7.21 -17.64
CA VAL A 170 -2.41 -7.35 -18.52
C VAL A 170 -2.21 -8.82 -18.88
N VAL A 171 -2.26 -9.74 -17.92
CA VAL A 171 -2.09 -11.18 -18.18
C VAL A 171 -3.24 -11.74 -19.02
N LEU A 172 -4.49 -11.34 -18.76
CA LEU A 172 -5.65 -11.80 -19.54
C LEU A 172 -5.58 -11.33 -21.00
N ILE A 173 -5.27 -10.06 -21.24
CA ILE A 173 -5.21 -9.49 -22.59
C ILE A 173 -3.96 -9.98 -23.35
N ALA A 174 -2.81 -10.09 -22.70
CA ALA A 174 -1.61 -10.67 -23.29
C ALA A 174 -1.83 -12.15 -23.64
N GLY A 175 -2.44 -12.93 -22.75
CA GLY A 175 -2.81 -14.31 -23.00
C GLY A 175 -3.76 -14.46 -24.18
N PHE A 176 -4.76 -13.58 -24.31
CA PHE A 176 -5.63 -13.52 -25.48
C PHE A 176 -4.85 -13.30 -26.79
N ALA A 177 -3.87 -12.40 -26.79
CA ALA A 177 -3.01 -12.14 -27.96
C ALA A 177 -2.19 -13.39 -28.34
N VAL A 178 -1.51 -13.98 -27.37
CA VAL A 178 -0.68 -15.19 -27.56
C VAL A 178 -1.52 -16.35 -28.06
N MET A 179 -2.69 -16.61 -27.46
CA MET A 179 -3.58 -17.69 -27.89
C MET A 179 -4.12 -17.47 -29.31
N THR A 180 -4.45 -16.22 -29.66
CA THR A 180 -4.89 -15.89 -31.02
C THR A 180 -3.78 -16.13 -32.04
N LEU A 181 -2.54 -15.76 -31.71
CA LEU A 181 -1.36 -16.03 -32.54
C LEU A 181 -1.11 -17.53 -32.71
N ILE A 182 -1.07 -18.30 -31.60
CA ILE A 182 -0.86 -19.76 -31.62
C ILE A 182 -1.93 -20.47 -32.44
N ASN A 183 -3.20 -20.10 -32.27
CA ASN A 183 -4.31 -20.71 -33.00
C ASN A 183 -4.34 -20.36 -34.49
N SER A 184 -3.62 -19.32 -34.91
CA SER A 184 -3.52 -18.92 -36.32
C SER A 184 -2.47 -19.75 -37.08
N VAL A 185 -1.66 -20.55 -36.39
CA VAL A 185 -0.62 -21.40 -36.97
C VAL A 185 -1.04 -22.87 -36.90
N LYS A 186 -0.85 -23.62 -37.99
CA LYS A 186 -1.24 -25.04 -38.06
C LYS A 186 -0.20 -25.98 -37.43
N SER A 187 1.10 -25.75 -37.69
CA SER A 187 2.19 -26.64 -37.27
C SER A 187 2.45 -26.59 -35.76
N TRP A 188 2.50 -27.76 -35.10
CA TRP A 188 2.79 -27.84 -33.66
C TRP A 188 4.18 -27.31 -33.32
N HIS A 189 5.19 -27.56 -34.17
CA HIS A 189 6.55 -27.05 -33.98
C HIS A 189 6.59 -25.52 -33.96
N ALA A 190 5.84 -24.89 -34.85
CA ALA A 190 5.75 -23.43 -34.91
C ALA A 190 5.00 -22.86 -33.69
N LYS A 191 3.95 -23.53 -33.20
CA LYS A 191 3.27 -23.17 -31.94
C LYS A 191 4.24 -23.22 -30.75
N SER A 192 5.01 -24.30 -30.63
CA SER A 192 6.01 -24.47 -29.57
C SER A 192 7.11 -23.42 -29.65
N ALA A 193 7.60 -23.13 -30.86
CA ALA A 193 8.59 -22.06 -31.08
C ALA A 193 8.05 -20.69 -30.64
N ILE A 194 6.80 -20.35 -30.98
CA ILE A 194 6.15 -19.11 -30.52
C ILE A 194 6.08 -19.05 -29.00
N ILE A 195 5.65 -20.13 -28.34
CA ILE A 195 5.58 -20.19 -26.87
C ILE A 195 6.96 -19.98 -26.26
N ILE A 196 7.98 -20.69 -26.74
CA ILE A 196 9.35 -20.57 -26.21
C ILE A 196 9.87 -19.14 -26.38
N VAL A 197 9.73 -18.56 -27.58
CA VAL A 197 10.17 -17.18 -27.85
C VAL A 197 9.46 -16.18 -26.94
N VAL A 198 8.15 -16.30 -26.77
CA VAL A 198 7.38 -15.42 -25.88
C VAL A 198 7.82 -15.57 -24.43
N LEU A 199 7.99 -16.80 -23.93
CA LEU A 199 8.42 -17.05 -22.56
C LEU A 199 9.83 -16.51 -22.30
N VAL A 200 10.76 -16.75 -23.22
CA VAL A 200 12.12 -16.20 -23.14
C VAL A 200 12.09 -14.67 -23.13
N TRP A 201 11.30 -14.06 -24.01
CA TRP A 201 11.21 -12.60 -24.09
C TRP A 201 10.61 -11.97 -22.84
N ILE A 202 9.56 -12.59 -22.27
CA ILE A 202 8.98 -12.18 -20.97
C ILE A 202 10.00 -12.37 -19.85
N ALA A 203 10.71 -13.50 -19.82
CA ALA A 203 11.71 -13.78 -18.81
C ALA A 203 12.81 -12.71 -18.78
N PHE A 204 13.31 -12.27 -19.93
CA PHE A 204 14.36 -11.24 -19.99
C PHE A 204 13.86 -9.81 -19.75
N THR A 205 12.67 -9.45 -20.24
CA THR A 205 12.19 -8.05 -20.18
C THR A 205 11.35 -7.72 -18.95
N ALA A 206 10.76 -8.73 -18.30
CA ALA A 206 9.86 -8.55 -17.16
C ALA A 206 10.24 -9.44 -15.96
N GLY A 207 10.52 -10.73 -16.22
CA GLY A 207 10.78 -11.73 -15.18
C GLY A 207 12.07 -11.46 -14.41
N TYR A 208 13.19 -11.31 -15.10
CA TYR A 208 14.51 -11.14 -14.50
C TYR A 208 14.62 -9.85 -13.67
N PRO A 209 14.21 -8.66 -14.15
CA PRO A 209 14.23 -7.46 -13.32
C PRO A 209 13.39 -7.59 -12.04
N LYS A 210 12.20 -8.19 -12.14
CA LYS A 210 11.35 -8.42 -10.97
C LYS A 210 11.95 -9.45 -10.01
N TYR A 211 12.60 -10.49 -10.53
CA TYR A 211 13.33 -11.46 -9.71
C TYR A 211 14.44 -10.76 -8.92
N VAL A 212 15.30 -9.98 -9.58
CA VAL A 212 16.39 -9.23 -8.93
C VAL A 212 15.87 -8.33 -7.81
N VAL A 213 14.80 -7.57 -8.07
CA VAL A 213 14.14 -6.72 -7.05
C VAL A 213 13.65 -7.56 -5.87
N GLN A 214 12.94 -8.66 -6.13
CA GLN A 214 12.36 -9.50 -5.07
C GLN A 214 13.40 -10.26 -4.25
N THR A 215 14.56 -10.60 -4.82
CA THR A 215 15.65 -11.28 -4.11
C THR A 215 16.71 -10.34 -3.56
N SER A 216 16.57 -9.04 -3.78
CA SER A 216 17.50 -8.05 -3.23
C SER A 216 17.42 -8.01 -1.71
N GLN A 217 18.55 -7.74 -1.05
CA GLN A 217 18.56 -7.45 0.37
C GLN A 217 17.98 -6.04 0.58
N TRP A 218 16.79 -5.97 1.15
CA TRP A 218 16.12 -4.72 1.43
C TRP A 218 16.65 -4.10 2.73
N PRO A 219 16.79 -2.76 2.79
CA PRO A 219 17.00 -2.10 4.08
C PRO A 219 15.82 -2.43 5.01
N PRO A 220 16.04 -2.36 6.34
CA PRO A 220 14.96 -2.49 7.31
C PRO A 220 13.93 -1.41 6.93
N GLY A 221 12.71 -1.84 6.52
CA GLY A 221 11.78 -1.02 5.75
C GLY A 221 11.44 0.34 6.38
N VAL A 222 10.66 1.19 5.70
CA VAL A 222 10.41 2.63 5.98
C VAL A 222 10.10 3.02 7.45
N SER A 223 9.68 2.07 8.28
CA SER A 223 9.40 2.27 9.70
C SER A 223 10.62 2.12 10.62
N TRP A 224 11.75 1.69 10.07
CA TRP A 224 12.97 1.34 10.78
C TRP A 224 14.10 2.20 10.24
N THR A 225 15.02 2.56 11.12
CA THR A 225 16.20 3.34 10.73
C THR A 225 17.42 2.47 10.48
N ALA A 226 17.50 1.34 11.19
CA ALA A 226 18.66 0.46 11.20
C ALA A 226 18.24 -0.99 11.51
N ALA A 227 19.08 -1.96 11.13
CA ALA A 227 18.78 -3.38 11.39
C ALA A 227 18.96 -3.71 12.88
N GLU A 228 19.84 -2.97 13.54
CA GLU A 228 20.13 -3.03 14.97
C GLU A 228 18.90 -2.66 15.79
N GLU A 229 18.09 -1.70 15.33
CA GLU A 229 16.82 -1.34 15.97
C GLU A 229 15.87 -2.55 16.05
N ILE A 230 15.74 -3.30 14.95
CA ILE A 230 14.94 -4.54 14.89
C ILE A 230 15.46 -5.58 15.89
N SER A 231 16.79 -5.68 16.04
CA SER A 231 17.39 -6.60 17.02
C SER A 231 17.02 -6.22 18.46
N GLY A 232 16.90 -4.92 18.76
CA GLY A 232 16.42 -4.43 20.05
C GLY A 232 14.98 -4.84 20.35
N TYR A 233 14.07 -4.71 19.38
CA TYR A 233 12.70 -5.19 19.51
C TYR A 233 12.62 -6.73 19.62
N ALA A 234 13.47 -7.46 18.91
CA ALA A 234 13.57 -8.91 19.04
C ALA A 234 14.04 -9.32 20.45
N ALA A 235 15.03 -8.61 21.00
CA ALA A 235 15.50 -8.82 22.36
C ALA A 235 14.42 -8.47 23.39
N MET A 236 13.66 -7.39 23.19
CA MET A 236 12.51 -7.04 24.04
C MET A 236 11.52 -8.21 24.10
N ARG A 237 11.14 -8.77 22.94
CA ARG A 237 10.22 -9.93 22.87
C ARG A 237 10.69 -11.15 23.66
N GLN A 238 12.00 -11.36 23.74
CA GLN A 238 12.59 -12.49 24.47
C GLN A 238 12.75 -12.20 25.97
N THR A 239 12.88 -10.92 26.35
CA THR A 239 13.25 -10.51 27.70
C THR A 239 12.05 -10.24 28.60
N ILE A 240 10.98 -9.63 28.08
CA ILE A 240 9.81 -9.27 28.90
C ILE A 240 8.61 -10.20 28.61
N PRO A 241 7.68 -10.39 29.57
CA PRO A 241 6.50 -11.23 29.36
C PRO A 241 5.67 -10.76 28.16
N LYS A 242 5.12 -11.71 27.39
CA LYS A 242 4.18 -11.39 26.30
C LYS A 242 3.00 -10.58 26.83
N ASN A 243 2.44 -9.71 25.99
CA ASN A 243 1.34 -8.80 26.34
C ASN A 243 1.67 -7.77 27.44
N SER A 244 2.94 -7.60 27.80
CA SER A 244 3.35 -6.47 28.66
C SER A 244 2.92 -5.14 28.01
N ARG A 245 2.43 -4.19 28.81
CA ARG A 245 2.12 -2.83 28.33
C ARG A 245 3.42 -2.05 28.19
N VAL A 246 3.76 -1.70 26.95
CA VAL A 246 4.99 -0.99 26.59
C VAL A 246 4.61 0.31 25.90
N PHE A 247 5.06 1.43 26.42
CA PHE A 247 4.79 2.74 25.86
C PHE A 247 5.92 3.16 24.89
N PRO A 248 5.67 3.24 23.57
CA PRO A 248 6.62 3.81 22.64
C PRO A 248 6.62 5.33 22.76
N MET A 249 7.76 5.92 23.11
CA MET A 249 7.87 7.35 23.38
C MET A 249 7.53 8.22 22.16
N CYS A 250 7.85 7.77 20.94
CA CYS A 250 7.80 8.61 19.74
C CYS A 250 6.93 8.07 18.60
N ASN A 251 5.81 7.43 18.97
CA ASN A 251 4.64 7.17 18.12
C ASN A 251 4.76 6.02 17.09
N PHE A 252 5.26 4.86 17.51
CA PHE A 252 5.26 3.63 16.69
C PHE A 252 4.73 2.41 17.45
N ASP A 253 3.47 2.47 17.90
CA ASP A 253 2.80 1.33 18.55
C ASP A 253 2.85 0.05 17.71
N ARG A 254 2.83 0.17 16.39
CA ARG A 254 2.90 -0.98 15.48
C ARG A 254 4.17 -1.81 15.67
N ASN A 255 5.29 -1.19 16.04
CA ASN A 255 6.54 -1.90 16.29
C ASN A 255 6.42 -2.70 17.60
N VAL A 256 5.92 -2.07 18.65
CA VAL A 256 5.66 -2.72 19.94
C VAL A 256 4.66 -3.89 19.79
N ILE A 257 3.52 -3.64 19.14
CA ILE A 257 2.45 -4.61 18.91
C ILE A 257 2.94 -5.77 18.03
N GLY A 258 3.67 -5.47 16.94
CA GLY A 258 4.21 -6.48 16.03
C GLY A 258 5.15 -7.47 16.71
N PHE A 259 5.81 -7.07 17.79
CA PHE A 259 6.68 -7.92 18.59
C PHE A 259 5.96 -8.64 19.76
N GLY A 260 4.64 -8.52 19.86
CA GLY A 260 3.80 -9.26 20.82
C GLY A 260 3.60 -8.57 22.17
N MET A 261 3.75 -7.24 22.20
CA MET A 261 3.48 -6.40 23.37
C MET A 261 2.18 -5.61 23.19
N ARG A 262 1.65 -5.04 24.27
CA ARG A 262 0.45 -4.19 24.23
C ARG A 262 0.84 -2.72 24.23
N SER A 263 0.16 -1.93 23.41
CA SER A 263 0.24 -0.47 23.42
C SER A 263 -1.09 0.10 22.95
N ASP A 264 -1.56 1.18 23.57
CA ASP A 264 -2.89 1.74 23.30
C ASP A 264 -2.81 2.81 22.21
N ALA A 265 -2.55 2.36 20.98
CA ALA A 265 -2.28 3.22 19.82
C ALA A 265 -3.41 4.20 19.47
N TRP A 266 -4.63 3.94 19.93
CA TRP A 266 -5.84 4.68 19.57
C TRP A 266 -6.51 5.36 20.76
N ASP A 267 -5.91 5.28 21.94
CA ASP A 267 -6.40 6.00 23.11
C ASP A 267 -6.09 7.50 22.92
N PRO A 268 -7.11 8.40 22.89
CA PRO A 268 -6.89 9.83 22.66
C PRO A 268 -5.94 10.48 23.66
N ASP A 269 -5.94 10.02 24.92
CA ASP A 269 -5.09 10.59 25.97
C ASP A 269 -3.62 10.21 25.74
N VAL A 270 -3.38 8.97 25.31
CA VAL A 270 -2.06 8.47 24.91
C VAL A 270 -1.52 9.21 23.69
N VAL A 271 -2.37 9.42 22.68
CA VAL A 271 -1.98 10.16 21.47
C VAL A 271 -1.67 11.63 21.81
N SER A 272 -2.52 12.26 22.62
CA SER A 272 -2.32 13.65 23.06
C SER A 272 -1.03 13.83 23.86
N PHE A 273 -0.76 12.93 24.81
CA PHE A 273 0.45 12.98 25.63
C PHE A 273 1.73 12.81 24.83
N ARG A 274 1.74 11.94 23.81
CA ARG A 274 2.91 11.80 22.93
C ARG A 274 3.27 13.07 22.18
N ASN A 275 2.28 13.88 21.80
CA ASN A 275 2.53 15.15 21.11
C ASN A 275 3.20 16.19 22.02
N THR A 276 3.11 16.04 23.35
CA THR A 276 3.73 16.94 24.32
C THR A 276 5.00 16.37 24.96
N ILE A 277 5.39 15.14 24.60
CA ILE A 277 6.42 14.37 25.32
C ILE A 277 7.81 15.01 25.32
N ALA A 278 8.17 15.73 24.25
CA ALA A 278 9.44 16.44 24.18
C ALA A 278 9.60 17.47 25.32
N ASN A 279 8.48 18.11 25.69
CA ASN A 279 8.44 19.16 26.70
C ASN A 279 8.07 18.65 28.09
N ALA A 280 7.56 17.41 28.21
CA ALA A 280 7.12 16.84 29.47
C ALA A 280 8.30 16.54 30.41
N THR A 281 8.17 16.90 31.68
CA THR A 281 9.14 16.57 32.72
C THR A 281 9.16 15.06 32.99
N ALA A 282 10.23 14.55 33.62
CA ALA A 282 10.31 13.13 34.00
C ALA A 282 9.17 12.70 34.91
N GLU A 283 8.70 13.59 35.79
CA GLU A 283 7.61 13.33 36.72
C GLU A 283 6.28 13.20 36.00
N GLU A 284 6.00 14.07 35.04
CA GLU A 284 4.79 14.01 34.21
C GLU A 284 4.76 12.73 33.38
N ILE A 285 5.88 12.38 32.75
CA ILE A 285 6.02 11.13 32.00
C ILE A 285 5.78 9.93 32.90
N PHE A 286 6.43 9.86 34.06
CA PHE A 286 6.26 8.76 34.98
C PHE A 286 4.82 8.64 35.50
N SER A 287 4.20 9.78 35.87
CA SER A 287 2.82 9.82 36.36
C SER A 287 1.85 9.32 35.30
N PHE A 288 2.02 9.76 34.05
CA PHE A 288 1.24 9.29 32.90
C PHE A 288 1.38 7.77 32.71
N LEU A 289 2.62 7.26 32.70
CA LEU A 289 2.88 5.83 32.51
C LEU A 289 2.24 4.97 33.61
N ARG A 290 2.30 5.42 34.87
CA ARG A 290 1.66 4.72 36.00
C ARG A 290 0.14 4.76 35.91
N GLN A 291 -0.44 5.92 35.55
CA GLN A 291 -1.88 6.09 35.40
C GLN A 291 -2.45 5.16 34.32
N HIS A 292 -1.73 4.98 33.21
CA HIS A 292 -2.13 4.09 32.10
C HIS A 292 -1.52 2.67 32.20
N GLU A 293 -0.96 2.31 33.35
CA GLU A 293 -0.42 0.97 33.65
C GLU A 293 0.67 0.46 32.67
N TYR A 294 1.45 1.36 32.09
CA TYR A 294 2.59 0.99 31.27
C TYR A 294 3.74 0.51 32.16
N ALA A 295 4.14 -0.76 31.97
CA ALA A 295 5.22 -1.39 32.74
C ALA A 295 6.60 -1.08 32.16
N TYR A 296 6.66 -0.77 30.86
CA TYR A 296 7.90 -0.48 30.15
C TYR A 296 7.73 0.69 29.19
N VAL A 297 8.86 1.28 28.80
CA VAL A 297 8.95 2.32 27.79
C VAL A 297 10.03 1.97 26.78
N THR A 298 9.81 2.34 25.52
CA THR A 298 10.86 2.26 24.49
C THR A 298 11.22 3.64 23.96
N LEU A 299 12.52 3.89 23.82
CA LEU A 299 13.05 4.92 22.93
C LEU A 299 13.75 4.23 21.78
N ASP A 300 13.38 4.62 20.57
CA ASP A 300 13.94 4.07 19.34
C ASP A 300 14.29 5.22 18.40
N ALA A 301 14.86 4.91 17.25
CA ALA A 301 15.32 5.92 16.31
C ALA A 301 14.18 6.71 15.65
N THR A 302 12.92 6.28 15.78
CA THR A 302 11.78 7.10 15.34
C THR A 302 11.65 8.36 16.18
N CYS A 303 12.14 8.37 17.43
CA CYS A 303 12.27 9.58 18.23
C CYS A 303 13.11 10.67 17.54
N ILE A 304 14.21 10.28 16.90
CA ILE A 304 15.07 11.24 16.21
C ILE A 304 14.32 11.91 15.06
N ARG A 305 13.47 11.17 14.34
CA ARG A 305 12.63 11.72 13.26
C ARG A 305 11.51 12.61 13.79
N THR A 306 10.90 12.24 14.91
CA THR A 306 9.71 12.91 15.45
C THR A 306 10.05 14.17 16.23
N ILE A 307 11.03 14.09 17.14
CA ILE A 307 11.37 15.20 18.07
C ILE A 307 12.79 15.75 17.86
N GLY A 308 13.60 15.14 16.99
CA GLY A 308 14.98 15.54 16.73
C GLY A 308 16.00 14.82 17.61
N GLU A 309 17.25 14.76 17.14
CA GLU A 309 18.35 14.06 17.81
C GLU A 309 18.64 14.64 19.21
N ASN A 310 18.83 15.96 19.30
CA ASN A 310 19.13 16.63 20.58
C ASN A 310 18.03 16.41 21.62
N ALA A 311 16.76 16.56 21.24
CA ALA A 311 15.63 16.33 22.15
C ALA A 311 15.50 14.86 22.56
N THR A 312 15.82 13.92 21.65
CA THR A 312 15.83 12.49 21.97
C THR A 312 16.92 12.15 22.99
N VAL A 313 18.12 12.70 22.83
CA VAL A 313 19.23 12.52 23.78
C VAL A 313 18.89 13.14 25.14
N GLU A 314 18.35 14.36 25.14
CA GLU A 314 17.93 15.03 26.37
C GLU A 314 16.82 14.24 27.09
N LEU A 315 15.83 13.73 26.36
CA LEU A 315 14.79 12.87 26.90
C LEU A 315 15.37 11.60 27.53
N ALA A 316 16.27 10.91 26.84
CA ALA A 316 16.92 9.70 27.35
C ALA A 316 17.72 9.99 28.64
N GLN A 317 18.47 11.09 28.68
CA GLN A 317 19.23 11.53 29.85
C GLN A 317 18.30 11.90 31.03
N ARG A 318 17.22 12.64 30.76
CA ARG A 318 16.20 13.05 31.73
C ARG A 318 15.53 11.85 32.38
N LEU A 319 15.14 10.84 31.59
CA LEU A 319 14.56 9.60 32.09
C LEU A 319 15.56 8.81 32.94
N SER A 320 16.82 8.71 32.49
CA SER A 320 17.89 8.00 33.22
C SER A 320 18.22 8.67 34.55
N ALA A 321 18.25 10.00 34.61
CA ALA A 321 18.56 10.78 35.81
C ALA A 321 17.45 10.68 36.89
N SER A 322 16.21 10.40 36.49
CA SER A 322 15.07 10.34 37.42
C SER A 322 15.14 9.19 38.42
N GLN A 323 15.93 8.14 38.16
CA GLN A 323 15.97 6.87 38.91
C GLN A 323 14.62 6.12 39.00
N ARG A 324 13.57 6.61 38.33
CA ARG A 324 12.23 5.98 38.27
C ARG A 324 12.09 4.94 37.18
N MET A 325 13.11 4.82 36.33
CA MET A 325 13.18 3.83 35.27
C MET A 325 14.46 3.03 35.38
N THR A 326 14.40 1.73 35.09
CA THR A 326 15.58 0.85 35.01
C THR A 326 15.78 0.43 33.58
N GLN A 327 16.95 0.71 33.02
CA GLN A 327 17.30 0.18 31.71
C GLN A 327 17.30 -1.36 31.75
N VAL A 328 16.55 -1.98 30.84
CA VAL A 328 16.48 -3.44 30.67
C VAL A 328 17.31 -3.86 29.46
N ILE A 329 17.17 -3.13 28.34
CA ILE A 329 17.90 -3.40 27.09
C ILE A 329 18.45 -2.08 26.57
N SER A 330 19.71 -2.09 26.12
CA SER A 330 20.28 -1.04 25.30
C SER A 330 20.99 -1.68 24.11
N ALA A 331 20.53 -1.32 22.92
CA ALA A 331 21.08 -1.72 21.65
C ALA A 331 21.22 -0.46 20.77
N PRO A 332 22.07 -0.48 19.72
CA PRO A 332 22.15 0.66 18.80
C PRO A 332 20.77 1.00 18.21
N GLY A 333 20.32 2.23 18.43
CA GLY A 333 19.01 2.71 17.97
C GLY A 333 17.79 2.22 18.76
N PHE A 334 17.98 1.52 19.90
CA PHE A 334 16.88 1.01 20.73
C PHE A 334 17.22 0.96 22.22
N LEU A 335 16.33 1.49 23.05
CA LEU A 335 16.39 1.46 24.50
C LEU A 335 15.05 0.95 25.04
N LEU A 336 15.10 -0.05 25.91
CA LEU A 336 13.96 -0.49 26.71
C LEU A 336 14.25 -0.19 28.18
N ALA A 337 13.31 0.48 28.85
CA ALA A 337 13.38 0.69 30.28
C ALA A 337 12.09 0.24 30.98
N GLN A 338 12.23 -0.32 32.18
CA GLN A 338 11.14 -0.70 33.05
C GLN A 338 10.76 0.48 33.95
N VAL A 339 9.46 0.76 34.05
CA VAL A 339 8.90 1.75 34.97
C VAL A 339 8.83 1.13 36.37
N ARG A 340 9.44 1.79 37.38
CA ARG A 340 9.42 1.31 38.77
C ARG A 340 8.12 1.62 39.50
#